data_AF-A0AAX3WWD7-F1
#
_entry.id   AF-A0AAX3WWD7-F1
#
_cell.length_a   1.000
_cell.length_b   1.000
_cell.length_c   1.000
_cell.angle_alpha   90.00
_cell.angle_beta   90.00
_cell.angle_gamma   90.00
#
_symmetry.space_group_name_H-M   'P 1'
#
loop_
_entity.id
_entity.type
_entity.pdbx_description
1 polymer ?
#
loop_
_entity_poly.entity_id
_entity_poly.type
_entity_poly.pdbx_seq_one_letter_code
_entity_poly.pdbx_strand_id
1 'polypeptide(L)'
;MNAEMLEKRREILKQIDALLPKCDCVTAVESESCSNCKKIAKYGQKLLRLINKRTKLNSSIDIARVKSSELPLTKAKYLGLKKEGKIDEKIAEMLNVSSGALQNWKRSNGIAIRTNRKRLKA
;
A
#
# COMPACT_ATOMS: atom_id res chain seq x y z
N MET A 1 20.99 -0.62 -6.16
CA MET A 1 20.58 -1.58 -5.11
C MET A 1 21.46 -1.34 -3.90
N ASN A 2 20.90 -1.05 -2.70
CA ASN A 2 21.70 -0.67 -1.52
C ASN A 2 22.51 -1.88 -0.97
N ALA A 3 23.72 -1.65 -0.45
CA ALA A 3 24.60 -2.68 0.10
C ALA A 3 23.92 -3.54 1.18
N GLU A 4 23.13 -2.89 2.04
CA GLU A 4 22.32 -3.57 3.07
C GLU A 4 21.26 -4.53 2.47
N MET A 5 20.66 -4.17 1.32
CA MET A 5 19.71 -5.06 0.63
C MET A 5 20.40 -6.23 -0.07
N LEU A 6 21.63 -6.02 -0.57
CA LEU A 6 22.43 -7.10 -1.15
C LEU A 6 22.81 -8.13 -0.08
N GLU A 7 23.15 -7.68 1.12
CA GLU A 7 23.48 -8.57 2.23
C GLU A 7 22.26 -9.40 2.67
N LYS A 8 21.11 -8.74 2.86
CA LYS A 8 19.84 -9.42 3.16
C LYS A 8 19.45 -10.43 2.08
N ARG A 9 19.72 -10.13 0.80
CA ARG A 9 19.49 -11.07 -0.30
C ARG A 9 20.41 -12.29 -0.19
N ARG A 10 21.70 -12.07 0.07
CA ARG A 10 22.69 -13.16 0.24
C ARG A 10 22.34 -14.06 1.42
N GLU A 11 21.94 -13.50 2.55
CA GLU A 11 21.50 -14.27 3.72
C GLU A 11 20.31 -15.19 3.42
N ILE A 12 19.29 -14.67 2.72
CA ILE A 12 18.11 -15.46 2.35
C ILE A 12 18.49 -16.60 1.41
N LEU A 13 19.37 -16.35 0.43
CA LEU A 13 19.84 -17.39 -0.50
C LEU A 13 20.61 -18.49 0.24
N LYS A 14 21.52 -18.14 1.18
CA LYS A 14 22.20 -19.13 2.03
C LYS A 14 21.22 -20.01 2.82
N GLN A 15 20.12 -19.44 3.30
CA GLN A 15 19.09 -20.21 4.02
C GLN A 15 18.30 -21.17 3.10
N ILE A 16 18.12 -20.81 1.82
CA ILE A 16 17.53 -21.70 0.83
C ILE A 16 18.49 -22.83 0.47
N ASP A 17 19.76 -22.51 0.19
CA ASP A 17 20.79 -23.50 -0.16
C ASP A 17 20.99 -24.56 0.92
N ALA A 18 20.89 -24.18 2.20
CA ALA A 18 20.97 -25.10 3.33
C ALA A 18 19.76 -26.05 3.47
N LEU A 19 18.66 -25.77 2.78
CA LEU A 19 17.41 -26.54 2.82
C LEU A 19 17.20 -27.39 1.56
N LEU A 20 17.75 -26.98 0.42
CA LEU A 20 17.66 -27.71 -0.85
C LEU A 20 18.12 -29.17 -0.77
N PRO A 21 19.31 -29.51 -0.23
CA PRO A 21 19.75 -30.91 -0.15
C PRO A 21 18.98 -31.74 0.90
N LYS A 22 18.03 -31.12 1.61
CA LYS A 22 17.17 -31.76 2.61
C LYS A 22 15.73 -31.93 2.09
N CYS A 23 15.44 -31.57 0.85
CA CYS A 23 14.13 -31.74 0.22
C CYS A 23 14.31 -32.55 -1.07
N ASP A 24 13.82 -33.79 -1.09
CA ASP A 24 13.75 -34.64 -2.31
C ASP A 24 12.32 -34.70 -2.87
N CYS A 25 11.48 -33.70 -2.56
CA CYS A 25 10.12 -33.64 -3.07
C CYS A 25 10.13 -33.41 -4.57
N VAL A 26 9.57 -34.35 -5.33
CA VAL A 26 9.51 -34.29 -6.79
C VAL A 26 8.12 -33.81 -7.24
N THR A 27 7.09 -34.09 -6.44
CA THR A 27 5.71 -33.76 -6.78
C THR A 27 5.17 -32.59 -5.95
N ALA A 28 4.16 -31.90 -6.49
CA ALA A 28 3.47 -30.82 -5.79
C ALA A 28 2.86 -31.29 -4.46
N VAL A 29 2.28 -32.49 -4.43
CA VAL A 29 1.63 -33.07 -3.25
C VAL A 29 2.62 -33.29 -2.10
N GLU A 30 3.83 -33.79 -2.41
CA GLU A 30 4.90 -33.95 -1.42
C GLU A 30 5.37 -32.58 -0.90
N SER A 31 5.48 -31.59 -1.78
CA SER A 31 5.94 -30.25 -1.42
C SER A 31 4.95 -29.50 -0.51
N GLU A 32 3.64 -29.80 -0.60
CA GLU A 32 2.59 -29.19 0.22
C GLU A 32 2.63 -29.63 1.69
N SER A 33 3.10 -30.84 1.97
CA SER A 33 3.23 -31.38 3.32
C SER A 33 4.64 -31.22 3.88
N CYS A 34 5.66 -31.12 3.02
CA CYS A 34 7.06 -31.05 3.41
C CYS A 34 7.42 -29.74 4.15
N SER A 35 7.99 -29.89 5.34
CA SER A 35 8.46 -28.78 6.20
C SER A 35 9.57 -27.96 5.55
N ASN A 36 10.50 -28.59 4.83
CA ASN A 36 11.62 -27.91 4.18
C ASN A 36 11.15 -27.11 2.97
N CYS A 37 10.31 -27.70 2.12
CA CYS A 37 9.77 -27.02 0.96
C CYS A 37 8.81 -25.85 1.35
N LYS A 38 8.07 -25.94 2.48
CA LYS A 38 7.38 -24.77 3.08
C LYS A 38 8.33 -23.65 3.50
N LYS A 39 9.47 -23.98 4.11
CA LYS A 39 10.49 -22.99 4.51
C LYS A 39 11.11 -22.33 3.28
N ILE A 40 11.46 -23.11 2.24
CA ILE A 40 11.98 -22.59 0.97
C ILE A 40 10.98 -21.61 0.34
N ALA A 41 9.69 -21.97 0.27
CA ALA A 41 8.64 -21.08 -0.23
C ALA A 41 8.56 -19.76 0.58
N LYS A 42 8.66 -19.84 1.91
CA LYS A 42 8.69 -18.66 2.78
C LYS A 42 9.90 -17.76 2.49
N TYR A 43 11.07 -18.33 2.25
CA TYR A 43 12.26 -17.57 1.88
C TYR A 43 12.18 -16.97 0.48
N GLY A 44 11.62 -17.69 -0.49
CA GLY A 44 11.31 -17.16 -1.82
C GLY A 44 10.40 -15.94 -1.77
N GLN A 45 9.35 -15.98 -0.95
CA GLN A 45 8.47 -14.83 -0.72
C GLN A 45 9.19 -13.63 -0.10
N LYS A 46 10.13 -13.87 0.84
CA LYS A 46 10.96 -12.79 1.40
C LYS A 46 11.87 -12.17 0.33
N LEU A 47 12.47 -12.98 -0.54
CA LEU A 47 13.29 -12.51 -1.66
C LEU A 47 12.48 -11.66 -2.65
N LEU A 48 11.28 -12.12 -3.01
CA LEU A 48 10.35 -11.36 -3.84
C LEU A 48 9.98 -10.02 -3.22
N ARG A 49 9.76 -9.94 -1.91
CA ARG A 49 9.46 -8.66 -1.22
C ARG A 49 10.65 -7.71 -1.18
N LEU A 50 11.88 -8.21 -1.17
CA LEU A 50 13.08 -7.37 -1.23
C LEU A 50 13.25 -6.74 -2.62
N ILE A 51 12.95 -7.48 -3.68
CA ILE A 51 13.04 -7.02 -5.07
C ILE A 51 11.83 -6.15 -5.44
N ASN A 52 10.62 -6.65 -5.15
CA ASN A 52 9.34 -5.99 -5.39
C ASN A 52 8.94 -5.06 -4.24
N LYS A 53 9.92 -4.49 -3.53
CA LYS A 53 9.67 -3.38 -2.61
C LYS A 53 9.23 -2.21 -3.48
N ARG A 54 7.96 -2.23 -3.88
CA ARG A 54 7.34 -1.36 -4.88
C ARG A 54 8.02 -0.01 -4.77
N THR A 55 8.68 0.40 -5.84
CA THR A 55 8.57 1.75 -6.33
C THR A 55 7.09 2.08 -6.19
N LYS A 56 6.71 2.77 -5.10
CA LYS A 56 5.50 3.58 -5.13
C LYS A 56 5.83 4.61 -6.18
N LEU A 57 5.66 4.24 -7.44
CA LEU A 57 5.34 5.18 -8.48
C LEU A 57 4.06 5.81 -7.99
N ASN A 58 4.21 6.89 -7.22
CA ASN A 58 3.29 7.99 -7.27
C ASN A 58 3.28 8.34 -8.76
N SER A 59 2.36 7.72 -9.51
CA SER A 59 2.02 8.15 -10.84
C SER A 59 1.78 9.65 -10.72
N SER A 60 2.67 10.40 -11.36
CA SER A 60 2.84 11.83 -11.27
C SER A 60 1.50 12.55 -11.22
N ILE A 61 1.17 13.01 -10.03
CA ILE A 61 0.57 14.32 -9.87
C ILE A 61 1.40 14.90 -8.73
N ASP A 62 2.16 15.97 -9.00
CA ASP A 62 2.90 16.75 -8.00
C ASP A 62 1.92 17.48 -7.07
N ILE A 63 1.04 16.72 -6.42
CA ILE A 63 0.19 17.24 -5.37
C ILE A 63 1.04 17.18 -4.11
N ALA A 64 1.49 18.36 -3.67
CA ALA A 64 2.20 18.51 -2.41
C ALA A 64 1.49 17.72 -1.31
N ARG A 65 2.27 17.04 -0.46
CA ARG A 65 1.76 16.33 0.71
C ARG A 65 1.32 17.35 1.76
N VAL A 66 0.21 18.05 1.52
CA VAL A 66 -0.36 19.04 2.42
C VAL A 66 -0.88 18.33 3.66
N LYS A 67 -0.45 18.75 4.84
CA LYS A 67 -1.01 18.22 6.09
C LYS A 67 -2.46 18.66 6.20
N SER A 68 -3.32 17.83 6.80
CA SER A 68 -4.73 18.18 7.01
C SER A 68 -4.92 19.48 7.80
N SER A 69 -3.94 19.91 8.60
CA SER A 69 -3.93 21.16 9.35
C SER A 69 -3.63 22.42 8.50
N GLU A 70 -3.13 22.26 7.29
CA GLU A 70 -2.65 23.36 6.43
C GLU A 70 -3.64 23.71 5.30
N LEU A 71 -4.76 23.00 5.18
CA LEU A 71 -5.76 23.36 4.17
C LEU A 71 -6.42 24.69 4.54
N PRO A 72 -6.46 25.69 3.62
CA PRO A 72 -7.20 26.93 3.80
C PRO A 72 -8.72 26.69 3.61
N LEU A 73 -9.25 25.72 4.34
CA LEU A 73 -10.63 25.26 4.29
C LEU A 73 -11.16 25.18 5.70
N THR A 74 -12.24 25.93 5.96
CA THR A 74 -13.01 25.83 7.20
C THR A 74 -14.22 24.93 7.00
N LYS A 75 -14.76 24.39 8.09
CA LYS A 75 -15.96 23.53 8.06
C LYS A 75 -17.16 24.24 7.42
N ALA A 76 -17.37 25.51 7.75
CA ALA A 76 -18.45 26.32 7.18
C ALA A 76 -18.30 26.48 5.66
N LYS A 77 -17.09 26.78 5.18
CA LYS A 77 -16.80 26.92 3.75
C LYS A 77 -17.04 25.61 2.99
N TYR A 78 -16.58 24.48 3.53
CA TYR A 78 -16.84 23.17 2.92
C TYR A 78 -18.33 22.86 2.81
N LEU A 79 -19.11 23.08 3.89
CA LEU A 79 -20.56 22.85 3.87
C LEU A 79 -21.28 23.78 2.89
N GLY A 80 -20.83 25.02 2.72
CA GLY A 80 -21.32 25.94 1.68
C GLY A 80 -21.13 25.36 0.28
N LEU A 81 -19.91 24.90 -0.05
CA LEU A 81 -19.62 24.25 -1.34
C LEU A 81 -20.47 22.98 -1.56
N LYS A 82 -20.78 22.23 -0.49
CA LYS A 82 -21.69 21.07 -0.58
C LYS A 82 -23.14 21.48 -0.85
N LYS A 83 -23.62 22.59 -0.28
CA LYS A 83 -24.96 23.13 -0.56
C LYS A 83 -25.09 23.61 -2.01
N GLU A 84 -24.01 24.13 -2.58
CA GLU A 84 -23.90 24.48 -4.01
C GLU A 84 -23.80 23.25 -4.94
N GLY A 85 -23.88 22.03 -4.39
CA GLY A 85 -23.82 20.80 -5.18
C GLY A 85 -22.41 20.40 -5.62
N LYS A 86 -21.34 21.01 -5.11
CA LYS A 86 -19.98 20.62 -5.48
C LYS A 86 -19.62 19.22 -4.96
N ILE A 87 -19.08 18.40 -5.85
CA ILE A 87 -18.53 17.08 -5.50
C ILE A 87 -17.14 17.24 -4.88
N ASP A 88 -16.75 16.28 -4.04
CA ASP A 88 -15.51 16.38 -3.27
C ASP A 88 -14.25 16.43 -4.16
N GLU A 89 -14.29 15.78 -5.33
CA GLU A 89 -13.23 15.85 -6.34
C GLU A 89 -13.04 17.29 -6.84
N LYS A 90 -14.13 17.98 -7.19
CA LYS A 90 -14.09 19.38 -7.60
C LYS A 90 -13.61 20.31 -6.48
N ILE A 91 -14.01 20.03 -5.23
CA ILE A 91 -13.52 20.78 -4.07
C ILE A 91 -12.02 20.57 -3.88
N ALA A 92 -11.51 19.36 -4.08
CA ALA A 92 -10.10 19.04 -3.99
C ALA A 92 -9.28 19.76 -5.08
N GLU A 93 -9.77 19.77 -6.33
CA GLU A 93 -9.19 20.54 -7.43
C GLU A 93 -9.16 22.04 -7.14
N MET A 94 -10.27 22.62 -6.67
CA MET A 94 -10.36 24.05 -6.32
C MET A 94 -9.35 24.46 -5.24
N LEU A 95 -8.98 23.53 -4.37
CA LEU A 95 -8.02 23.74 -3.29
C LEU A 95 -6.60 23.29 -3.67
N ASN A 96 -6.41 22.79 -4.89
CA ASN A 96 -5.17 22.18 -5.37
C ASN A 96 -4.60 21.11 -4.41
N VAL A 97 -5.48 20.27 -3.86
CA VAL A 97 -5.13 19.20 -2.93
C VAL A 97 -5.58 17.85 -3.45
N SER A 98 -4.99 16.78 -2.92
CA SER A 98 -5.39 15.43 -3.30
C SER A 98 -6.72 15.07 -2.64
N SER A 99 -7.50 14.21 -3.29
CA SER A 99 -8.72 13.65 -2.71
C SER A 99 -8.45 13.00 -1.34
N GLY A 100 -7.27 12.40 -1.16
CA GLY A 100 -6.83 11.84 0.13
C GLY A 100 -6.60 12.91 1.21
N ALA A 101 -6.00 14.04 0.86
CA ALA A 101 -5.80 15.17 1.79
C ALA A 101 -7.14 15.76 2.24
N LEU A 102 -8.06 16.02 1.30
CA LEU A 102 -9.41 16.48 1.62
C LEU A 102 -10.17 15.44 2.47
N GLN A 103 -10.02 14.15 2.19
CA GLN A 103 -10.61 13.09 2.98
C GLN A 103 -10.11 13.09 4.44
N ASN A 104 -8.80 13.25 4.64
CA ASN A 104 -8.21 13.32 5.98
C ASN A 104 -8.65 14.59 6.73
N TRP A 105 -8.75 15.72 6.04
CA TRP A 105 -9.30 16.96 6.61
C TRP A 105 -10.75 16.78 7.05
N LYS A 106 -11.60 16.14 6.23
CA LYS A 106 -13.00 15.84 6.60
C LYS A 106 -13.09 14.98 7.87
N ARG A 107 -12.25 13.94 7.98
CA ARG A 107 -12.17 13.11 9.19
C ARG A 107 -11.77 13.95 10.41
N SER A 108 -10.74 14.77 10.26
CA SER A 108 -10.22 15.62 11.34
C SER A 108 -11.25 16.66 11.81
N ASN A 109 -12.17 17.08 10.92
CA ASN A 109 -13.23 18.05 11.23
C ASN A 109 -14.60 17.41 11.56
N GLY A 110 -14.63 16.08 11.77
CA GLY A 110 -15.85 15.35 12.13
C GLY A 110 -16.94 15.38 11.05
N ILE A 111 -16.56 15.51 9.78
CA ILE A 111 -17.49 15.47 8.65
C ILE A 111 -17.63 14.00 8.23
N ALA A 112 -18.78 13.40 8.57
CA ALA A 112 -19.04 11.99 8.34
C ALA A 112 -18.91 11.63 6.86
N ILE A 113 -17.96 10.74 6.55
CA ILE A 113 -17.78 10.20 5.20
C ILE A 113 -18.66 8.96 5.12
N ARG A 114 -19.84 9.07 4.50
CA ARG A 114 -20.58 7.87 4.08
C ARG A 114 -19.80 7.20 2.97
N THR A 115 -18.93 6.26 3.31
CA THR A 115 -18.34 5.37 2.32
C THR A 115 -19.43 4.41 1.88
N ASN A 116 -20.01 4.62 0.71
CA ASN A 116 -20.77 3.59 0.01
C ASN A 116 -19.77 2.51 -0.43
N ARG A 117 -19.36 1.65 0.51
CA ARG A 117 -18.69 0.40 0.16
C ARG A 117 -19.74 -0.47 -0.52
N LYS A 118 -19.88 -0.34 -1.86
CA LYS A 118 -20.41 -1.45 -2.65
C LYS A 118 -19.44 -2.61 -2.42
N ARG A 119 -19.81 -3.54 -1.53
CA ARG A 119 -19.18 -4.85 -1.46
C ARG A 119 -19.39 -5.48 -2.83
N LEU A 120 -18.34 -5.48 -3.66
CA LEU A 120 -18.25 -6.44 -4.76
C LEU A 120 -18.28 -7.81 -4.09
N LYS A 121 -19.43 -8.48 -4.20
CA LYS A 121 -19.50 -9.92 -3.91
C LYS A 121 -18.64 -10.60 -4.97
N ALA A 122 -17.62 -11.30 -4.51
CA ALA A 122 -16.91 -12.29 -5.31
C ALA A 122 -17.85 -13.47 -5.61
#